data_AF-E2B0D0-F1
#
_entry.id   AF-E2B0D0-F1
#
_cell.length_a   1.000
_cell.length_b   1.000
_cell.length_c   1.000
_cell.angle_alpha   90.00
_cell.angle_beta   90.00
_cell.angle_gamma   90.00
#
_symmetry.space_group_name_H-M   'P 1'
#
loop_
_entity.id
_entity.type
_entity.pdbx_description
1 polymer ?
#
loop_
_entity_poly.entity_id
_entity_poly.type
_entity_poly.pdbx_seq_one_letter_code
_entity_poly.pdbx_strand_id
1 'polypeptide(L)'
;MINEKPMDQRVYRHSSSPPQNIKKPPLKEPCRCPSEFTPKITLEGTCQCNCFDKNQNCIRIRRGKGFFSFTDRICIQKNRCAMPNCEFGEYISLSGKCPEKRDTFNAMSDYRSNLKHRLRS
;
A
#
# COMPACT_ATOMS: atom_id res chain seq x y z
N MET A 1 37.97 34.07 47.88
CA MET A 1 37.41 33.29 46.77
C MET A 1 37.02 31.91 47.31
N ILE A 2 35.71 31.61 47.28
CA ILE A 2 35.04 30.28 47.14
C ILE A 2 35.19 29.30 48.34
N ASN A 3 34.21 29.23 49.25
CA ASN A 3 33.01 28.35 49.31
C ASN A 3 33.33 26.84 49.44
N GLU A 4 33.12 26.21 50.61
CA GLU A 4 31.88 25.55 51.12
C GLU A 4 31.52 24.20 50.44
N LYS A 5 31.75 23.11 51.21
CA LYS A 5 30.97 21.86 51.38
C LYS A 5 30.56 20.98 50.16
N PRO A 6 30.86 19.66 50.16
CA PRO A 6 30.25 18.70 49.25
C PRO A 6 29.07 17.99 49.92
N MET A 7 27.85 18.18 49.39
CA MET A 7 26.71 17.33 49.65
C MET A 7 25.92 17.27 48.35
N ASP A 8 25.74 16.07 47.78
CA ASP A 8 24.47 15.65 47.18
C ASP A 8 24.60 14.26 46.52
N GLN A 9 24.22 13.26 47.32
CA GLN A 9 23.11 12.36 47.03
C GLN A 9 23.05 11.77 45.61
N ARG A 10 23.61 10.57 45.45
CA ARG A 10 23.37 9.68 44.31
C ARG A 10 21.87 9.45 44.13
N VAL A 11 21.30 10.05 43.08
CA VAL A 11 19.97 9.74 42.58
C VAL A 11 19.98 8.31 42.03
N TYR A 12 19.56 7.33 42.84
CA TYR A 12 19.19 6.01 42.35
C TYR A 12 17.93 6.16 41.47
N ARG A 13 18.14 6.30 40.16
CA ARG A 13 17.08 6.17 39.14
C ARG A 13 16.42 4.80 39.33
N HIS A 14 15.24 4.79 39.93
CA HIS A 14 14.36 3.64 39.91
C HIS A 14 13.89 3.46 38.46
N SER A 15 14.42 2.44 37.80
CA SER A 15 13.95 1.95 36.50
C SER A 15 12.55 1.34 36.71
N SER A 16 11.51 2.16 36.73
CA SER A 16 10.13 1.65 36.70
C SER A 16 9.87 1.06 35.31
N SER A 17 10.05 -0.26 35.20
CA SER A 17 9.54 -1.04 34.08
C SER A 17 8.05 -0.77 33.92
N PRO A 18 7.56 -0.37 32.72
CA PRO A 18 6.14 -0.16 32.51
C PRO A 18 5.34 -1.45 32.79
N PRO A 19 4.14 -1.38 33.39
CA PRO A 19 3.32 -2.56 33.63
C PRO A 19 2.94 -3.25 32.31
N GLN A 20 3.25 -4.55 32.21
CA GLN A 20 3.13 -5.38 31.00
C GLN A 20 1.69 -5.76 30.59
N ASN A 21 0.65 -5.11 31.14
CA ASN A 21 -0.75 -5.55 30.95
C ASN A 21 -1.59 -4.67 30.01
N ILE A 22 -0.95 -3.85 29.18
CA ILE A 22 -1.64 -3.27 28.03
C ILE A 22 -1.67 -4.37 26.97
N LYS A 23 -2.80 -5.07 26.86
CA LYS A 23 -3.12 -5.82 25.65
C LYS A 23 -3.08 -4.80 24.51
N LYS A 24 -1.94 -4.71 23.81
CA LYS A 24 -1.86 -3.95 22.57
C LYS A 24 -3.09 -4.38 21.77
N PRO A 25 -3.98 -3.45 21.36
CA PRO A 25 -5.06 -3.81 20.47
C PRO A 25 -4.43 -4.60 19.33
N PRO A 26 -5.02 -5.73 18.89
CA PRO A 26 -4.40 -6.60 17.90
C PRO A 26 -3.86 -5.69 16.81
N LEU A 27 -2.53 -5.64 16.71
CA LEU A 27 -1.86 -4.82 15.71
C LEU A 27 -2.37 -5.41 14.41
N LYS A 28 -3.36 -4.75 13.79
CA LYS A 28 -3.92 -5.18 12.50
C LYS A 28 -2.70 -5.49 11.65
N GLU A 29 -2.62 -6.72 11.14
CA GLU A 29 -1.41 -7.14 10.45
C GLU A 29 -1.03 -6.06 9.44
N PRO A 30 0.24 -5.65 9.40
CA PRO A 30 0.66 -4.58 8.54
C PRO A 30 0.27 -4.96 7.12
N CYS A 31 -0.56 -4.11 6.52
CA CYS A 31 -0.93 -4.14 5.11
C CYS A 31 0.22 -4.63 4.23
N ARG A 32 0.02 -5.74 3.51
CA ARG A 32 1.01 -6.25 2.58
C ARG A 32 0.69 -5.76 1.17
N CYS A 33 1.65 -5.10 0.54
CA CYS A 33 1.55 -4.62 -0.83
C CYS A 33 2.55 -5.35 -1.74
N PRO A 34 2.32 -5.31 -3.06
CA PRO A 34 3.32 -5.74 -4.03
C PRO A 34 4.65 -5.02 -3.82
N SER A 35 5.76 -5.66 -4.20
CA SER A 35 7.14 -5.25 -3.85
C SER A 35 7.48 -3.78 -4.15
N GLU A 36 6.90 -3.22 -5.20
CA GLU A 36 7.16 -1.83 -5.63
C GLU A 36 6.23 -0.79 -4.99
N PHE A 37 5.18 -1.24 -4.29
CA PHE A 37 4.13 -0.39 -3.75
C PHE A 37 4.25 -0.27 -2.24
N THR A 38 4.07 0.95 -1.74
CA THR A 38 4.10 1.23 -0.32
C THR A 38 2.71 1.02 0.28
N PRO A 39 2.59 0.22 1.35
CA PRO A 39 1.34 0.07 2.07
C PRO A 39 1.00 1.33 2.86
N LYS A 40 -0.24 1.80 2.70
CA LYS A 40 -0.84 2.88 3.47
C LYS A 40 -2.22 2.46 3.92
N ILE A 41 -2.49 2.54 5.21
CA ILE A 41 -3.82 2.29 5.77
C ILE A 41 -4.58 3.61 5.76
N THR A 42 -5.77 3.65 5.16
CA THR A 42 -6.65 4.83 5.22
C THR A 42 -7.26 4.99 6.60
N LEU A 43 -7.85 6.15 6.89
CA LEU A 43 -8.56 6.40 8.15
C LEU A 43 -9.73 5.41 8.36
N GLU A 44 -10.31 4.92 7.27
CA GLU A 44 -11.37 3.89 7.25
C GLU A 44 -10.85 2.48 7.53
N GLY A 45 -9.53 2.30 7.63
CA GLY A 45 -8.88 1.01 7.84
C GLY A 45 -8.68 0.19 6.56
N THR A 46 -8.89 0.78 5.38
CA THR A 46 -8.69 0.11 4.09
C THR A 46 -7.22 0.15 3.68
N CYS A 47 -6.74 -0.95 3.15
CA CYS A 47 -5.38 -1.08 2.65
C CYS A 47 -5.24 -0.43 1.28
N GLN A 48 -4.39 0.59 1.16
CA GLN A 48 -4.03 1.20 -0.10
C GLN A 48 -2.55 1.00 -0.41
N CYS A 49 -2.29 0.37 -1.54
CA CYS A 49 -0.95 0.23 -2.09
C CYS A 49 -0.69 1.39 -3.06
N ASN A 50 0.11 2.37 -2.63
CA ASN A 50 0.44 3.56 -3.42
C ASN A 50 1.94 3.64 -3.71
N CYS A 51 2.30 4.29 -4.82
CA CYS A 51 3.70 4.55 -5.14
C CYS A 51 4.25 5.70 -4.28
N PHE A 52 5.53 5.60 -3.93
CA PHE A 52 6.29 6.77 -3.50
C PHE A 52 6.67 7.59 -4.75
N ASP A 53 6.51 8.91 -4.72
CA ASP A 53 6.65 9.79 -5.91
C ASP A 53 8.02 9.72 -6.61
N LYS A 54 9.04 9.16 -5.95
CA LYS A 54 10.39 8.99 -6.49
C LYS A 54 10.65 7.62 -7.12
N ASN A 55 9.79 6.61 -6.91
CA ASN A 55 10.00 5.28 -7.47
C ASN A 55 9.43 5.19 -8.90
N GLN A 56 10.31 5.39 -9.88
CA GLN A 56 9.96 5.30 -11.31
C GLN A 56 9.43 3.92 -11.71
N ASN A 57 9.91 2.83 -11.10
CA ASN A 57 9.43 1.49 -11.42
C ASN A 57 7.98 1.31 -10.99
N CYS A 58 7.65 1.72 -9.76
CA CYS A 58 6.28 1.74 -9.28
C CYS A 58 5.37 2.57 -10.19
N ILE A 59 5.78 3.80 -10.54
CA ILE A 59 4.99 4.69 -11.41
C ILE A 59 4.75 4.04 -12.79
N ARG A 60 5.75 3.37 -13.36
CA ARG A 60 5.61 2.65 -14.64
C ARG A 60 4.61 1.51 -14.54
N ILE A 61 4.73 0.66 -13.52
CA ILE A 61 3.82 -0.47 -13.29
C ILE A 61 2.40 0.03 -13.03
N ARG A 62 2.24 1.06 -12.19
CA ARG A 62 0.95 1.70 -11.86
C ARG A 62 0.22 2.22 -13.10
N ARG A 63 0.97 2.70 -14.09
CA ARG A 63 0.47 3.21 -15.38
C ARG A 63 0.26 2.13 -16.45
N GLY A 64 0.48 0.86 -16.09
CA GLY A 64 0.36 -0.28 -17.00
C GLY A 64 1.56 -0.50 -17.93
N LYS A 65 2.61 0.34 -17.84
CA LYS A 65 3.84 0.27 -18.65
C LYS A 65 4.88 -0.74 -18.11
N GLY A 66 4.44 -1.60 -17.21
CA GLY A 66 5.27 -2.58 -16.51
C GLY A 66 4.41 -3.69 -15.96
N PHE A 67 5.04 -4.82 -15.69
CA PHE A 67 4.38 -6.00 -15.14
C PHE A 67 4.72 -6.18 -13.68
N PHE A 68 3.80 -6.77 -12.93
CA PHE A 68 4.11 -7.24 -11.58
C PHE A 68 5.03 -8.46 -11.66
N SER A 69 5.92 -8.60 -10.67
CA SER A 69 6.75 -9.79 -10.53
C SER A 69 5.87 -11.03 -10.34
N PHE A 70 6.39 -12.22 -10.68
CA PHE A 70 5.64 -13.45 -10.51
C PHE A 70 5.17 -13.64 -9.05
N THR A 71 6.05 -13.35 -8.09
CA THR A 71 5.74 -13.40 -6.65
C THR A 71 4.62 -12.45 -6.26
N ASP A 72 4.61 -11.22 -6.79
CA ASP A 72 3.56 -10.25 -6.50
C ASP A 72 2.22 -10.70 -7.11
N ARG A 73 2.23 -11.22 -8.34
CA ARG A 73 1.02 -11.75 -8.99
C ARG A 73 0.38 -12.86 -8.17
N ILE A 74 1.19 -13.82 -7.70
CA ILE A 74 0.72 -14.89 -6.82
C ILE A 74 0.23 -14.33 -5.48
N CYS A 75 0.90 -13.32 -4.94
CA CYS A 75 0.50 -12.69 -3.69
C CYS A 75 -0.90 -12.06 -3.79
N ILE A 76 -1.15 -11.32 -4.88
CA ILE A 76 -2.46 -10.71 -5.17
C ILE A 76 -3.50 -11.81 -5.41
N GLN A 77 -3.21 -12.81 -6.25
CA GLN A 77 -4.14 -13.91 -6.55
C GLN A 77 -4.54 -14.72 -5.30
N LYS A 78 -3.61 -14.89 -4.36
CA LYS A 78 -3.87 -15.59 -3.09
C LYS A 78 -4.45 -14.68 -1.99
N ASN A 79 -4.79 -13.43 -2.32
CA ASN A 79 -5.24 -12.41 -1.36
C ASN A 79 -4.29 -12.21 -0.17
N ARG A 80 -3.00 -12.51 -0.37
CA ARG A 80 -1.94 -12.27 0.63
C ARG A 80 -1.42 -10.84 0.57
N CYS A 81 -1.60 -10.17 -0.57
CA CYS A 81 -1.30 -8.77 -0.77
C CYS A 81 -2.59 -8.04 -1.17
N ALA A 82 -2.72 -6.79 -0.74
CA ALA A 82 -3.79 -5.92 -1.20
C ALA A 82 -3.62 -5.59 -2.69
N MET A 83 -4.75 -5.29 -3.35
CA MET A 83 -4.78 -4.96 -4.76
C MET A 83 -4.05 -3.63 -5.01
N PRO A 84 -3.15 -3.56 -6.00
CA PRO A 84 -2.44 -2.32 -6.30
C PRO A 84 -3.40 -1.26 -6.83
N ASN A 85 -3.19 0.00 -6.44
CA ASN A 85 -3.98 1.12 -6.94
C ASN A 85 -3.44 1.56 -8.31
N CYS A 86 -4.07 1.11 -9.39
CA CYS A 86 -3.67 1.40 -10.77
C CYS A 86 -4.23 2.77 -11.24
N GLU A 87 -3.51 3.47 -12.11
CA GLU A 87 -3.87 4.84 -12.53
C GLU A 87 -5.08 4.89 -13.48
N PHE A 88 -5.26 3.83 -14.29
CA PHE A 88 -6.24 3.78 -15.37
C PHE A 88 -7.33 2.73 -15.15
N GLY A 89 -7.58 2.27 -13.93
CA GLY A 89 -8.62 1.28 -13.64
C GLY A 89 -8.17 0.24 -12.62
N GLU A 90 -8.74 -0.96 -12.68
CA GLU A 90 -8.41 -2.05 -11.75
C GLU A 90 -7.30 -2.95 -12.31
N TYR A 91 -6.59 -3.62 -11.41
CA TYR A 91 -5.55 -4.58 -11.78
C TYR A 91 -6.10 -5.73 -12.62
N ILE A 92 -5.47 -5.99 -13.78
CA ILE A 92 -5.89 -7.05 -14.70
C ILE A 92 -5.15 -8.34 -14.31
N SER A 93 -5.83 -9.23 -13.58
CA SER A 93 -5.27 -10.48 -13.08
C SER A 93 -4.77 -11.41 -14.20
N LEU A 94 -5.45 -11.41 -15.36
CA LEU A 94 -5.09 -12.22 -16.53
C LEU A 94 -3.72 -11.84 -17.12
N SER A 95 -3.42 -10.55 -17.21
CA SER A 95 -2.16 -10.06 -17.77
C SER A 95 -1.10 -9.78 -16.72
N GLY A 96 -1.49 -9.74 -15.44
CA GLY A 96 -0.59 -9.48 -14.32
C GLY A 96 -0.03 -8.05 -14.33
N LYS A 97 -0.81 -7.09 -14.82
CA LYS A 97 -0.44 -5.68 -14.91
C LYS A 97 -1.63 -4.75 -14.70
N CYS A 98 -1.33 -3.47 -14.49
CA CYS A 98 -2.34 -2.42 -14.55
C CYS A 98 -2.74 -2.14 -16.01
N PRO A 99 -3.97 -1.65 -16.25
CA PRO A 99 -4.39 -1.17 -17.57
C PRO A 99 -3.55 0.04 -18.00
N GLU A 100 -3.24 0.12 -19.29
CA GLU A 100 -2.65 1.31 -19.88
C GLU A 100 -3.75 2.28 -20.35
N LYS A 101 -3.38 3.55 -20.55
CA LYS A 101 -4.30 4.59 -21.07
C LYS A 101 -4.98 4.20 -22.40
N ARG A 102 -4.30 3.41 -23.25
CA ARG A 102 -4.90 2.91 -24.51
C ARG A 102 -5.95 1.84 -24.26
N ASP A 103 -5.74 0.99 -23.26
CA ASP A 103 -6.63 -0.11 -22.92
C ASP A 103 -7.96 0.44 -22.41
N THR A 104 -7.93 1.54 -21.64
CA THR A 104 -9.15 2.22 -21.20
C THR A 104 -9.91 2.89 -22.33
N PHE A 105 -9.21 3.55 -23.25
CA PHE A 105 -9.87 4.21 -24.38
C PHE A 105 -10.54 3.19 -25.31
N ASN A 106 -9.87 2.05 -25.56
CA ASN A 106 -10.43 0.95 -26.33
C ASN A 106 -11.65 0.34 -25.63
N ALA A 107 -11.55 0.05 -24.32
CA ALA A 107 -12.69 -0.47 -23.55
C ALA A 107 -13.91 0.48 -23.57
N MET A 108 -13.69 1.79 -23.50
CA MET A 108 -14.77 2.77 -23.63
C MET A 108 -15.37 2.81 -25.05
N SER A 109 -14.55 2.66 -26.08
CA SER A 109 -15.01 2.57 -27.47
C SER A 109 -15.85 1.30 -27.70
N ASP A 110 -15.38 0.16 -27.20
CA ASP A 110 -16.05 -1.13 -27.31
C ASP A 110 -17.37 -1.15 -26.55
N TYR A 111 -17.43 -0.52 -25.38
CA TYR A 111 -18.67 -0.34 -24.62
C TYR A 111 -19.70 0.46 -25.41
N ARG A 112 -19.29 1.57 -26.05
CA ARG A 112 -20.18 2.39 -26.89
C ARG A 112 -20.68 1.62 -28.11
N SER A 113 -19.82 0.85 -28.75
CA SER A 113 -20.21 0.01 -29.89
C SER A 113 -21.19 -1.09 -29.49
N ASN A 114 -20.94 -1.78 -28.38
CA ASN A 114 -21.85 -2.80 -27.84
C ASN A 114 -23.21 -2.22 -27.44
N LEU A 115 -23.24 -1.05 -26.79
CA LEU A 115 -24.49 -0.38 -26.45
C LEU A 115 -25.31 -0.02 -27.70
N LYS A 116 -24.64 0.47 -28.76
CA LYS A 116 -25.29 0.76 -30.04
C LYS A 116 -25.86 -0.50 -30.71
N HIS A 117 -25.15 -1.64 -30.65
CA HIS A 117 -25.68 -2.90 -31.15
C HIS A 117 -26.91 -3.37 -30.36
N ARG A 118 -26.88 -3.23 -29.03
CA ARG A 118 -27.96 -3.66 -28.15
C ARG A 118 -29.22 -2.81 -28.27
N LEU A 119 -29.09 -1.52 -28.53
CA LEU A 119 -30.22 -0.60 -28.76
C LEU A 119 -30.87 -0.76 -30.14
N ARG A 120 -30.25 -1.53 -31.04
CA ARG A 120 -30.71 -1.75 -32.42
C ARG A 120 -31.26 -3.15 -32.65
N SER A 121 -31.28 -3.99 -31.61
CA SER A 121 -31.96 -5.30 -31.55
C SER A 121 -33.28 -5.14 -30.81
#